data_AF-A0A8H4N8V1-F1
#
_entry.id   AF-A0A8H4N8V1-F1
#
_cell.length_a   1.000
_cell.length_b   1.000
_cell.length_c   1.000
_cell.angle_alpha   90.00
_cell.angle_beta   90.00
_cell.angle_gamma   90.00
#
_symmetry.space_group_name_H-M   'P 1'
#
loop_
_entity.id
_entity.type
_entity.pdbx_description
1 polymer ?
#
loop_
_entity_poly.entity_id
_entity_poly.type
_entity_poly.pdbx_seq_one_letter_code
_entity_poly.pdbx_strand_id
1 'polypeptide(L)'
;MPTAVNPAIPDPYSLTGPTIPLIVQKQPSEERLYVHKDLLTYHSPAFRSKIEGPWAGFSTAEIDLSEEGRTVVLGLIEWFYTGRINRLDVWALGKKSGRRMPDPLDELFKLWDMGQRWLITDFVNYLLEQVKEMSSMKPAKRDGIACIPSVETLDSDALLEG
;
A
#
# COMPACT_ATOMS: atom_id res chain seq x y z
N MET A 1 33.55 6.21 12.71
CA MET A 1 32.60 6.12 11.58
C MET A 1 31.69 7.33 11.66
N PRO A 2 31.51 8.12 10.59
CA PRO A 2 30.60 9.25 10.63
C PRO A 2 29.17 8.75 10.79
N THR A 3 28.47 9.22 11.81
CA THR A 3 27.04 8.97 11.99
C THR A 3 26.31 9.64 10.85
N ALA A 4 25.69 8.87 9.96
CA ALA A 4 24.84 9.42 8.91
C ALA A 4 23.71 10.21 9.59
N VAL A 5 23.71 11.52 9.41
CA VAL A 5 22.59 12.36 9.83
C VAL A 5 21.42 11.95 8.95
N ASN A 6 20.42 11.30 9.53
CA ASN A 6 19.17 11.04 8.81
C ASN A 6 18.58 12.39 8.40
N PRO A 7 18.30 12.62 7.11
CA PRO A 7 17.68 13.87 6.67
C PRO A 7 16.34 14.03 7.39
N ALA A 8 16.00 15.27 7.76
CA ALA A 8 14.69 15.56 8.32
C ALA A 8 13.61 15.22 7.28
N ILE A 9 12.50 14.61 7.74
CA ILE A 9 11.34 14.35 6.88
C ILE A 9 10.87 15.70 6.32
N PRO A 10 10.75 15.85 5.00
CA PRO A 10 10.29 17.10 4.41
C PRO A 10 8.88 17.40 4.92
N ASP A 11 8.68 18.63 5.39
CA ASP A 11 7.36 19.09 5.80
C ASP A 11 6.42 19.10 4.58
N PRO A 12 5.29 18.36 4.61
CA PRO A 12 4.38 18.28 3.47
C PRO A 12 3.81 19.65 3.06
N TYR A 13 3.75 20.63 3.96
CA TYR A 13 3.30 21.99 3.65
C TYR A 13 4.40 22.86 3.00
N SER A 14 5.64 22.40 3.05
CA SER A 14 6.80 23.06 2.46
C SER A 14 7.16 22.48 1.08
N LEU A 15 6.36 21.54 0.55
CA LEU A 15 6.57 20.94 -0.76
C LEU A 15 6.21 21.94 -1.86
N THR A 16 7.23 22.58 -2.44
CA THR A 16 7.09 23.44 -3.65
C THR A 16 7.70 22.80 -4.90
N GLY A 17 8.16 21.55 -4.78
CA GLY A 17 8.85 20.82 -5.83
C GLY A 17 7.95 20.35 -6.98
N PRO A 18 8.54 19.85 -8.08
CA PRO A 18 7.77 19.31 -9.19
C PRO A 18 6.98 18.07 -8.77
N THR A 19 5.79 17.88 -9.35
CA THR A 19 5.00 16.67 -9.19
C THR A 19 5.28 15.66 -10.31
N ILE A 20 5.33 14.38 -9.93
CA ILE A 20 5.57 13.23 -10.78
C ILE A 20 4.24 12.49 -10.99
N PRO A 21 3.83 12.22 -12.25
CA PRO A 21 2.65 11.42 -12.51
C PRO A 21 2.90 9.93 -12.23
N LEU A 22 2.02 9.34 -11.45
CA LEU A 22 1.88 7.90 -11.21
C LEU A 22 0.72 7.40 -12.08
N ILE A 23 1.00 6.50 -13.01
CA ILE A 23 -0.03 5.89 -13.88
C ILE A 23 -0.64 4.72 -13.10
N VAL A 24 -1.93 4.81 -12.81
CA VAL A 24 -2.63 3.88 -11.92
C VAL A 24 -3.58 2.96 -12.69
N GLN A 25 -3.97 3.36 -13.88
CA GLN A 25 -4.74 2.58 -14.82
C GLN A 25 -4.34 3.00 -16.22
N LYS A 26 -4.14 2.05 -17.14
CA LYS A 26 -3.83 2.35 -18.56
C LYS A 26 -5.06 2.28 -19.46
N GLN A 27 -6.03 1.42 -19.14
CA GLN A 27 -7.20 1.17 -19.98
C GLN A 27 -8.44 0.87 -19.12
N PRO A 28 -9.66 1.23 -19.58
CA PRO A 28 -9.97 1.93 -20.84
C PRO A 28 -9.74 3.45 -20.79
N SER A 29 -9.49 4.01 -19.62
CA SER A 29 -9.12 5.42 -19.43
C SER A 29 -7.84 5.45 -18.61
N GLU A 30 -6.86 6.21 -19.07
CA GLU A 30 -5.60 6.38 -18.35
C GLU A 30 -5.85 7.27 -17.12
N GLU A 31 -5.69 6.70 -15.92
CA GLU A 31 -5.79 7.46 -14.67
C GLU A 31 -4.38 7.76 -14.17
N ARG A 32 -4.11 9.05 -13.94
CA ARG A 32 -2.87 9.56 -13.38
C ARG A 32 -3.11 10.20 -12.03
N LEU A 33 -2.28 9.86 -11.05
CA LEU A 33 -2.20 10.54 -9.76
C LEU A 33 -0.88 11.32 -9.70
N TYR A 34 -0.84 12.43 -8.98
CA TYR A 34 0.34 13.31 -8.93
C TYR A 34 0.93 13.34 -7.53
N VAL A 35 2.24 13.11 -7.42
CA VAL A 35 2.97 13.10 -6.14
C VAL A 35 4.20 13.99 -6.24
N HIS A 36 4.51 14.75 -5.20
CA HIS A 36 5.73 15.56 -5.18
C HIS A 36 6.97 14.67 -5.29
N LYS A 37 7.86 15.03 -6.21
CA LYS A 37 9.13 14.33 -6.47
C LYS A 37 9.90 14.09 -5.17
N ASP A 38 9.97 15.11 -4.32
CA ASP A 38 10.77 15.08 -3.09
C ASP A 38 10.29 14.00 -2.12
N LEU A 39 8.98 13.73 -2.05
CA LEU A 39 8.45 12.63 -1.21
C LEU A 39 8.88 11.27 -1.76
N LEU A 40 8.77 11.07 -3.07
CA LEU A 40 9.14 9.82 -3.72
C LEU A 40 10.64 9.53 -3.53
N THR A 41 11.49 10.50 -3.82
CA THR A 41 12.94 10.33 -3.74
C THR A 41 13.46 10.30 -2.31
N TYR A 42 12.79 10.94 -1.35
CA TYR A 42 13.12 10.86 0.06
C TYR A 42 12.88 9.45 0.61
N HIS A 43 11.67 8.91 0.41
CA HIS A 43 11.27 7.63 1.01
C HIS A 43 11.73 6.39 0.26
N SER A 44 12.10 6.50 -1.02
CA SER A 44 12.45 5.36 -1.86
C SER A 44 13.72 5.61 -2.66
N PRO A 45 14.80 4.85 -2.38
CA PRO A 45 15.97 4.80 -3.23
C PRO A 45 15.64 4.32 -4.65
N ALA A 46 14.63 3.46 -4.82
CA ALA A 46 14.19 2.98 -6.12
C ALA A 46 13.56 4.10 -6.96
N PHE A 47 12.65 4.89 -6.37
CA PHE A 47 12.12 6.08 -7.04
C PHE A 47 13.20 7.11 -7.32
N ARG A 48 14.12 7.36 -6.37
CA ARG A 48 15.27 8.24 -6.60
C ARG A 48 16.10 7.80 -7.80
N SER A 49 16.43 6.51 -7.86
CA SER A 49 17.21 5.94 -8.97
C SER A 49 16.47 6.04 -10.31
N LYS A 50 15.14 5.87 -10.29
CA LYS A 50 14.30 5.98 -11.48
C LYS A 50 14.15 7.42 -11.99
N ILE A 51 14.03 8.39 -11.08
CA ILE A 51 13.76 9.81 -11.40
C ILE A 51 15.04 10.62 -11.60
N GLU A 52 16.11 10.32 -10.88
CA GLU A 52 17.35 11.10 -10.86
C GLU A 52 18.56 10.33 -11.38
N GLY A 53 18.38 9.04 -11.70
CA GLY A 53 19.45 8.21 -12.23
C GLY A 53 19.96 8.69 -13.58
N PRO A 54 21.11 8.16 -14.03
CA PRO A 54 21.74 8.55 -15.30
C PRO A 54 20.83 8.33 -16.54
N TRP A 55 19.80 7.50 -16.41
CA TRP A 55 18.82 7.20 -17.45
C TRP A 55 17.57 8.09 -17.43
N ALA A 56 17.45 9.00 -16.46
CA ALA A 56 16.27 9.85 -16.28
C ALA A 56 16.05 10.85 -17.43
N GLY A 57 17.06 11.14 -18.24
CA GLY A 57 17.00 12.16 -19.30
C GLY A 57 16.22 11.75 -20.56
N PHE A 58 15.76 10.51 -20.68
CA PHE A 58 15.15 10.01 -21.92
C PHE A 58 13.61 9.93 -21.91
N SER A 59 12.95 10.13 -20.77
CA SER A 59 11.50 10.19 -20.70
C SER A 59 11.03 11.20 -19.67
N THR A 60 9.87 11.81 -19.91
CA THR A 60 9.06 12.41 -18.84
C THR A 60 9.03 11.40 -17.69
N ALA A 61 9.45 11.78 -16.50
CA ALA A 61 9.55 10.86 -15.36
C ALA A 61 8.14 10.47 -14.94
N GLU A 62 7.54 9.49 -15.62
CA GLU A 62 6.27 8.89 -15.26
C GLU A 62 6.55 7.53 -14.62
N ILE A 63 5.78 7.19 -13.59
CA ILE A 63 5.94 5.93 -12.87
C ILE A 63 4.68 5.11 -13.11
N ASP A 64 4.85 4.01 -13.82
CA ASP A 64 3.77 3.06 -14.04
C ASP A 64 3.55 2.15 -12.83
N LEU A 65 2.34 2.23 -12.26
CA LEU A 65 1.82 1.44 -11.14
C LEU A 65 0.47 0.81 -11.52
N SER A 66 0.20 0.64 -12.82
CA SER A 66 -1.10 0.17 -13.30
C SER A 66 -1.46 -1.25 -12.88
N GLU A 67 -0.48 -2.05 -12.46
CA GLU A 67 -0.67 -3.41 -11.95
C GLU A 67 -1.07 -3.45 -10.46
N GLU A 68 -0.76 -2.41 -9.68
CA GLU A 68 -0.98 -2.41 -8.22
C GLU A 68 -2.45 -2.16 -7.85
N GLY A 69 -3.18 -1.52 -8.76
CA GLY A 69 -4.56 -1.11 -8.55
C GLY A 69 -4.69 0.20 -7.76
N ARG A 70 -5.78 0.92 -8.06
CA ARG A 70 -6.00 2.29 -7.61
C ARG A 70 -6.00 2.49 -6.10
N THR A 71 -6.64 1.60 -5.37
CA THR A 71 -6.76 1.69 -3.91
C THR A 71 -5.39 1.58 -3.23
N VAL A 72 -4.54 0.67 -3.72
CA VAL A 72 -3.20 0.43 -3.18
C VAL A 72 -2.30 1.65 -3.42
N VAL A 73 -2.33 2.20 -4.64
CA VAL A 73 -1.56 3.42 -4.96
C VAL A 73 -2.02 4.60 -4.09
N LEU A 74 -3.34 4.79 -3.92
CA LEU A 74 -3.86 5.85 -3.06
C LEU A 74 -3.43 5.70 -1.59
N GLY A 75 -3.42 4.48 -1.06
CA GLY A 75 -2.93 4.23 0.30
C GLY A 75 -1.46 4.61 0.48
N LEU A 76 -0.61 4.34 -0.52
CA LEU A 76 0.78 4.78 -0.50
C LEU A 76 0.90 6.31 -0.59
N ILE A 77 0.13 6.95 -1.47
CA ILE A 77 0.14 8.42 -1.61
C ILE A 77 -0.27 9.06 -0.28
N GLU A 78 -1.36 8.60 0.32
CA GLU A 78 -1.82 9.09 1.62
C GLU A 78 -0.71 8.96 2.68
N TRP A 79 -0.03 7.81 2.70
CA TRP A 79 1.08 7.58 3.62
C TRP A 79 2.25 8.55 3.37
N PHE A 80 2.61 8.84 2.11
CA PHE A 80 3.67 9.82 1.83
C PHE A 80 3.35 11.21 2.39
N TYR A 81 2.10 11.66 2.30
CA TYR A 81 1.73 13.00 2.76
C TYR A 81 1.45 13.09 4.26
N THR A 82 0.96 12.01 4.87
CA THR A 82 0.45 12.05 6.26
C THR A 82 1.25 11.19 7.23
N GLY A 83 2.14 10.33 6.73
CA GLY A 83 2.81 9.28 7.50
C GLY A 83 1.86 8.20 8.04
N ARG A 84 0.60 8.18 7.59
CA ARG A 84 -0.46 7.30 8.09
C ARG A 84 -1.35 6.84 6.93
N ILE A 85 -2.08 5.76 7.16
CA ILE A 85 -3.13 5.29 6.25
C ILE A 85 -4.45 5.33 7.01
N ASN A 86 -5.37 6.21 6.61
CA ASN A 86 -6.72 6.22 7.15
C ASN A 86 -7.51 5.08 6.51
N ARG A 87 -7.47 3.93 7.19
CA ARG A 87 -8.14 2.68 6.79
C ARG A 87 -9.60 2.87 6.39
N LEU A 88 -10.33 3.77 7.07
CA LEU A 88 -11.74 4.02 6.77
C LEU A 88 -11.94 4.64 5.39
N ASP A 89 -11.04 5.54 4.98
CA ASP A 89 -11.15 6.27 3.71
C ASP A 89 -10.68 5.40 2.55
N VAL A 90 -9.51 4.74 2.69
CA VAL A 90 -8.96 3.86 1.65
C VAL A 90 -9.92 2.71 1.32
N TRP A 91 -10.53 2.10 2.33
CA TRP A 91 -11.46 0.99 2.12
C TRP A 91 -12.86 1.45 1.71
N ALA A 92 -13.28 2.67 2.07
CA ALA A 92 -14.53 3.25 1.58
C ALA A 92 -14.49 3.54 0.07
N LEU A 93 -13.32 3.89 -0.48
CA LEU A 93 -13.16 4.15 -1.91
C LEU A 93 -13.46 2.91 -2.79
N GLY A 94 -13.29 1.70 -2.27
CA GLY A 94 -13.63 0.45 -2.97
C GLY A 94 -15.14 0.16 -3.10
N LYS A 95 -16.00 0.84 -2.32
CA LYS A 95 -17.43 0.50 -2.19
C LYS A 95 -18.29 0.79 -3.43
N LYS A 96 -17.81 1.57 -4.39
CA LYS A 96 -18.61 1.98 -5.56
C LYS A 96 -18.94 0.85 -6.55
N SER A 97 -18.33 -0.33 -6.39
CA SER A 97 -18.43 -1.41 -7.39
C SER A 97 -19.41 -2.54 -7.06
N GLY A 98 -20.14 -2.50 -5.94
CA GLY A 98 -21.03 -3.59 -5.52
C GLY A 98 -20.31 -4.92 -5.23
N ARG A 99 -18.97 -4.94 -5.27
CA ARG A 99 -18.16 -6.11 -4.94
C ARG A 99 -18.09 -6.30 -3.43
N ARG A 100 -17.96 -7.57 -3.02
CA ARG A 100 -17.62 -7.96 -1.64
C ARG A 100 -16.43 -7.11 -1.18
N MET A 101 -16.58 -6.47 -0.02
CA MET A 101 -15.53 -5.64 0.57
C MET A 101 -14.26 -6.49 0.67
N PRO A 102 -13.12 -6.03 0.12
CA PRO A 102 -11.86 -6.78 0.22
C PRO A 102 -11.48 -6.93 1.69
N ASP A 103 -10.83 -8.05 2.01
CA ASP A 103 -10.32 -8.28 3.36
C ASP A 103 -9.30 -7.17 3.69
N PRO A 104 -9.46 -6.45 4.81
CA PRO A 104 -8.47 -5.49 5.30
C PRO A 104 -7.02 -6.00 5.27
N LEU A 105 -6.81 -7.29 5.56
CA LEU A 105 -5.49 -7.91 5.55
C LEU A 105 -4.94 -8.03 4.13
N ASP A 106 -5.76 -8.42 3.15
CA ASP A 106 -5.33 -8.56 1.75
C ASP A 106 -4.81 -7.23 1.19
N GLU A 107 -5.51 -6.13 1.46
CA GLU A 107 -5.08 -4.80 1.02
C GLU A 107 -3.76 -4.36 1.70
N LEU A 108 -3.59 -4.68 2.99
CA LEU A 108 -2.32 -4.40 3.69
C LEU A 108 -1.17 -5.25 3.13
N PHE A 109 -1.40 -6.50 2.73
CA PHE A 109 -0.39 -7.32 2.07
C PHE A 109 -0.05 -6.80 0.68
N LYS A 110 -0.99 -6.24 -0.08
CA LYS A 110 -0.68 -5.58 -1.36
C LYS A 110 0.14 -4.31 -1.16
N LEU A 111 -0.23 -3.46 -0.19
CA LEU A 111 0.56 -2.29 0.19
C LEU A 111 1.96 -2.69 0.63
N TRP A 112 2.08 -3.77 1.39
CA TRP A 112 3.35 -4.33 1.82
C TRP A 112 4.22 -4.73 0.62
N ASP A 113 3.67 -5.53 -0.29
CA ASP A 113 4.39 -6.03 -1.45
C ASP A 113 4.88 -4.88 -2.34
N MET A 114 4.03 -3.88 -2.55
CA MET A 114 4.41 -2.65 -3.25
C MET A 114 5.53 -1.90 -2.50
N GLY A 115 5.43 -1.76 -1.18
CA GLY A 115 6.47 -1.14 -0.36
C GLY A 115 7.83 -1.84 -0.47
N GLN A 116 7.84 -3.18 -0.50
CA GLN A 116 9.04 -3.98 -0.71
C GLN A 116 9.61 -3.76 -2.12
N ARG A 117 8.77 -3.85 -3.15
CA ARG A 117 9.15 -3.70 -4.57
C ARG A 117 9.80 -2.34 -4.84
N TRP A 118 9.30 -1.30 -4.19
CA TRP A 118 9.80 0.07 -4.30
C TRP A 118 10.80 0.46 -3.19
N LEU A 119 11.26 -0.49 -2.38
CA LEU A 119 12.27 -0.25 -1.33
C LEU A 119 11.90 0.89 -0.36
N ILE A 120 10.64 0.96 0.06
CA ILE A 120 10.10 1.98 0.97
C ILE A 120 10.12 1.45 2.40
N THR A 121 11.31 1.38 3.01
CA THR A 121 11.51 0.66 4.29
C THR A 121 10.64 1.18 5.43
N ASP A 122 10.52 2.50 5.60
CA ASP A 122 9.70 3.10 6.65
C ASP A 122 8.22 2.76 6.50
N PHE A 123 7.75 2.66 5.25
CA PHE A 123 6.39 2.28 4.93
C PHE A 123 6.12 0.81 5.27
N VAL A 124 7.03 -0.09 4.89
CA VAL A 124 6.94 -1.52 5.24
C VAL A 124 6.90 -1.70 6.76
N ASN A 125 7.77 -1.00 7.50
CA ASN A 125 7.79 -1.05 8.95
C ASN A 125 6.49 -0.52 9.56
N TYR A 126 5.94 0.57 9.01
CA TYR A 126 4.63 1.07 9.40
C TYR A 126 3.54 -0.01 9.21
N LEU A 127 3.52 -0.68 8.06
CA LEU A 127 2.55 -1.75 7.78
C LEU A 127 2.71 -2.96 8.71
N LEU A 128 3.94 -3.34 9.10
CA LEU A 128 4.17 -4.38 10.12
C LEU A 128 3.45 -4.06 11.42
N GLU A 129 3.65 -2.85 11.93
CA GLU A 129 3.04 -2.43 13.19
C GLU A 129 1.51 -2.43 13.08
N GLN A 130 0.98 -2.00 11.93
CA GLN A 130 -0.45 -2.05 11.65
C GLN A 130 -1.01 -3.49 11.63
N VAL A 131 -0.28 -4.47 11.09
CA VAL A 131 -0.66 -5.89 11.11
C VAL A 131 -0.60 -6.47 12.52
N LYS A 132 0.44 -6.16 13.29
CA LYS A 132 0.56 -6.57 14.70
C LYS A 132 -0.58 -6.02 15.57
N GLU A 133 -0.95 -4.78 15.33
CA GLU A 133 -2.07 -4.13 16.04
C GLU A 133 -3.38 -4.87 15.75
N MET A 134 -3.64 -5.22 14.49
CA MET A 134 -4.85 -5.97 14.11
C MET A 134 -4.86 -7.39 14.66
N SER A 135 -3.74 -8.11 14.66
CA SER A 135 -3.69 -9.45 15.22
C SER A 135 -3.84 -9.47 16.74
N SER A 136 -3.53 -8.35 17.40
CA SER A 136 -3.72 -8.16 18.85
C SER A 136 -5.14 -7.75 19.24
N MET A 137 -5.94 -7.23 18.28
CA MET A 137 -7.33 -6.90 18.53
C MET A 137 -8.12 -8.19 18.73
N LYS A 138 -8.55 -8.44 19.98
CA LYS A 138 -9.50 -9.50 20.29
C LYS A 138 -10.73 -9.32 19.41
N PRO A 139 -11.28 -10.39 18.80
CA PRO A 139 -12.51 -10.28 18.05
C PRO A 139 -13.54 -9.62 18.96
N ALA A 140 -14.08 -8.47 18.55
CA ALA A 140 -15.16 -7.84 19.28
C ALA A 140 -16.22 -8.92 19.48
N LYS A 141 -16.62 -9.17 20.73
CA LYS A 141 -17.75 -10.05 21.03
C LYS A 141 -18.94 -9.49 20.26
N ARG A 142 -19.22 -10.03 19.08
CA ARG A 142 -20.51 -9.84 18.42
C ARG A 142 -21.49 -10.54 19.33
N ASP A 143 -22.36 -9.76 19.95
CA ASP A 143 -23.46 -10.26 20.76
C ASP A 143 -24.23 -11.33 19.97
N GLY A 144 -24.00 -12.60 20.32
CA GLY A 144 -24.92 -13.69 20.04
C GLY A 144 -24.63 -14.66 18.90
N ILE A 145 -23.64 -14.46 18.01
CA ILE A 145 -23.33 -15.48 16.97
C ILE A 145 -21.81 -15.62 16.80
N ALA A 146 -21.25 -16.56 17.55
CA ALA A 146 -19.88 -17.00 17.35
C ALA A 146 -19.82 -17.90 16.09
N CYS A 147 -19.51 -17.33 14.93
CA CYS A 147 -19.04 -18.12 13.79
C CYS A 147 -17.58 -18.49 14.06
N ILE A 148 -17.35 -19.58 14.79
CA ILE A 148 -16.06 -20.28 14.76
C ILE A 148 -16.11 -21.15 13.50
N PRO A 149 -15.28 -20.92 12.47
CA PRO A 149 -15.02 -21.96 11.49
C PRO A 149 -14.29 -23.07 12.25
N SER A 150 -15.01 -24.14 12.57
CA SER A 150 -14.37 -25.33 13.15
C SER A 150 -13.38 -25.87 12.13
N VAL A 151 -12.14 -26.06 12.54
CA VAL A 151 -11.05 -26.67 11.75
C VAL A 151 -11.26 -28.18 11.60
N GLU A 152 -12.32 -28.75 12.17
CA GLU A 152 -12.52 -30.20 12.27
C GLU A 152 -13.39 -30.85 11.16
N THR A 153 -13.64 -30.20 10.02
CA THR A 153 -14.43 -30.82 8.94
C THR A 153 -13.64 -31.21 7.68
N LEU A 154 -12.34 -31.42 7.82
CA LEU A 154 -11.49 -32.04 6.79
C LEU A 154 -10.85 -33.30 7.37
N ASP A 155 -11.66 -34.34 7.57
CA ASP A 155 -11.24 -35.75 7.53
C ASP A 155 -12.44 -36.62 7.88
N SER A 156 -13.16 -37.11 6.87
CA SER A 156 -13.98 -38.34 6.85
C SER A 156 -14.92 -38.26 5.65
N ASP A 157 -14.49 -38.75 4.47
CA ASP A 157 -15.37 -39.38 3.46
C ASP A 157 -14.55 -39.82 2.24
N ALA A 158 -13.54 -40.65 2.49
CA ALA A 158 -12.84 -41.38 1.43
C ALA A 158 -12.55 -42.81 1.89
N LEU A 159 -13.56 -43.54 2.36
CA LEU A 159 -13.52 -45.00 2.47
C LEU A 159 -14.96 -45.53 2.38
N LEU A 160 -15.15 -46.53 1.48
CA LEU A 160 -16.39 -47.23 1.06
C LEU A 160 -17.07 -46.53 -0.12
N GLU A 161 -17.21 -47.12 -1.31
CA GLU A 161 -17.36 -48.54 -1.71
C GLU A 161 -16.70 -48.73 -3.09
N GLY A 162 -16.05 -49.88 -3.34
CA GLY A 162 -16.64 -50.89 -4.23
C GLY A 162 -15.83 -51.08 -5.50
#